data_AF-A0A9J7MYV4-F1
#
_entry.id   AF-A0A9J7MYV4-F1
#
_cell.length_a   1.000
_cell.length_b   1.000
_cell.length_c   1.000
_cell.angle_alpha   90.00
_cell.angle_beta   90.00
_cell.angle_gamma   90.00
#
_symmetry.space_group_name_H-M   'P 1'
#
loop_
_entity.id
_entity.type
_entity.pdbx_description
1 polymer ?
#
loop_
_entity_poly.entity_id
_entity_poly.type
_entity_poly.pdbx_seq_one_letter_code
_entity_poly.pdbx_strand_id
1 'polypeptide(L)'
;MVEDFSTRGIVSKQMLQCLWKDMKLSGEEEVMLICLLQKFDLCFEMPQCEDADPYTIQSVPPVYRFPWLLTAIATCMPREIQPDDVVLMVVFQLQNYCPVGLFETLSVKLNKFIKYRKDWQYGIQAVSVVGKNKFELLVQLEPKERSEEILISVQTQNKKLKEAWGIMVLIINATKELLQQWPGVLYCVRVVCPHCLKLGVDKPHRFSGAVLDKTPGGIVVCPKTWDEIDPRLIHPHTTPAQWQQRRKRALEECGKSPAPEEIMMEKQPRYSAKTW
;
A
#
# COMPACT_ATOMS: atom_id res chain seq x y z
N MET A 1 -26.36 4.98 -14.03
CA MET A 1 -26.91 4.44 -12.76
C MET A 1 -26.87 2.92 -12.69
N VAL A 2 -27.60 2.16 -13.53
CA VAL A 2 -27.52 0.67 -13.52
C VAL A 2 -26.15 0.16 -13.96
N GLU A 3 -25.55 0.81 -14.95
CA GLU A 3 -24.20 0.47 -15.44
C GLU A 3 -23.13 0.83 -14.40
N ASP A 4 -23.23 1.98 -13.72
CA ASP A 4 -22.32 2.36 -12.63
C ASP A 4 -22.38 1.40 -11.43
N PHE A 5 -23.57 0.87 -11.13
CA PHE A 5 -23.76 -0.17 -10.12
C PHE A 5 -23.11 -1.48 -10.57
N SER A 6 -23.44 -1.95 -11.78
CA SER A 6 -23.09 -3.31 -12.25
C SER A 6 -21.63 -3.45 -12.67
N THR A 7 -20.98 -2.36 -13.07
CA THR A 7 -19.60 -2.39 -13.60
C THR A 7 -18.59 -1.71 -12.68
N ARG A 8 -19.00 -0.62 -12.01
CA ARG A 8 -18.11 0.23 -11.19
C ARG A 8 -18.37 0.09 -9.68
N GLY A 9 -19.38 -0.69 -9.30
CA GLY A 9 -19.77 -0.90 -7.90
C GLY A 9 -20.14 0.38 -7.16
N ILE A 10 -20.66 1.40 -7.87
CA ILE A 10 -21.00 2.71 -7.30
C ILE A 10 -22.48 2.74 -6.94
N VAL A 11 -22.80 3.04 -5.68
CA VAL A 11 -24.16 2.99 -5.13
C VAL A 11 -24.44 4.26 -4.35
N SER A 12 -25.47 5.02 -4.76
CA SER A 12 -25.93 6.17 -3.98
C SER A 12 -26.73 5.73 -2.76
N LYS A 13 -26.84 6.61 -1.75
CA LYS A 13 -27.74 6.37 -0.62
C LYS A 13 -29.18 6.09 -1.06
N GLN A 14 -29.70 6.81 -2.06
CA GLN A 14 -31.05 6.56 -2.58
C GLN A 14 -31.21 5.16 -3.16
N MET A 15 -30.20 4.66 -3.86
CA MET A 15 -30.23 3.30 -4.41
C MET A 15 -30.26 2.25 -3.29
N LEU A 16 -29.48 2.44 -2.23
CA LEU A 16 -29.55 1.57 -1.04
C LEU A 16 -30.94 1.59 -0.40
N GLN A 17 -31.55 2.77 -0.26
CA GLN A 17 -32.92 2.92 0.25
C GLN A 17 -33.94 2.19 -0.64
N CYS A 18 -33.78 2.24 -1.97
CA CYS A 18 -34.60 1.46 -2.88
C CYS A 18 -34.40 -0.05 -2.70
N LEU A 19 -33.16 -0.51 -2.52
CA LEU A 19 -32.85 -1.94 -2.28
C LEU A 19 -33.39 -2.45 -0.94
N TRP A 20 -33.50 -1.58 0.07
CA TRP A 20 -33.99 -1.93 1.40
C TRP A 20 -35.47 -1.61 1.63
N LYS A 21 -36.19 -1.16 0.60
CA LYS A 21 -37.58 -0.68 0.72
C LYS A 21 -38.50 -1.71 1.38
N ASP A 22 -38.32 -2.99 1.07
CA ASP A 22 -39.15 -4.08 1.60
C ASP A 22 -38.82 -4.44 3.05
N MET A 23 -37.66 -4.01 3.56
CA MET A 23 -37.22 -4.23 4.94
C MET A 23 -37.86 -3.27 5.94
N LYS A 24 -38.57 -2.23 5.46
CA LYS A 24 -39.27 -1.21 6.28
C LYS A 24 -38.38 -0.58 7.36
N LEU A 25 -37.11 -0.33 7.02
CA LEU A 25 -36.14 0.28 7.92
C LEU A 25 -36.54 1.72 8.24
N SER A 26 -36.35 2.12 9.49
CA SER A 26 -36.32 3.51 9.92
C SER A 26 -35.03 4.20 9.43
N GLY A 27 -35.02 5.53 9.44
CA GLY A 27 -33.84 6.30 9.03
C GLY A 27 -32.59 6.01 9.87
N GLU A 28 -32.75 5.68 11.15
CA GLU A 28 -31.63 5.29 12.03
C GLU A 28 -31.07 3.91 11.67
N GLU A 29 -31.94 2.94 11.38
CA GLU A 29 -31.54 1.60 10.96
C GLU A 29 -30.80 1.60 9.63
N GLU A 30 -31.22 2.45 8.67
CA GLU A 30 -30.49 2.63 7.42
C GLU A 30 -29.06 3.11 7.66
N VAL A 31 -28.88 4.11 8.53
CA VAL A 31 -27.55 4.64 8.88
C VAL A 31 -26.71 3.58 9.58
N MET A 32 -27.30 2.83 10.52
CA MET A 32 -26.61 1.73 11.20
C MET A 32 -26.17 0.64 10.22
N LEU A 33 -27.01 0.28 9.25
CA LEU A 33 -26.67 -0.72 8.24
C LEU A 33 -25.53 -0.25 7.34
N ILE A 34 -25.53 1.02 6.92
CA ILE A 34 -24.39 1.61 6.18
C ILE A 34 -23.11 1.55 7.01
N CYS A 35 -23.16 1.97 8.28
CA CYS A 35 -22.02 1.89 9.19
C CYS A 35 -21.51 0.46 9.35
N LEU A 36 -22.41 -0.52 9.38
CA LEU A 36 -22.07 -1.94 9.45
C LEU A 36 -21.33 -2.40 8.19
N LEU A 37 -21.84 -2.04 7.00
CA LEU A 37 -21.21 -2.37 5.72
C LEU A 37 -19.78 -1.79 5.62
N GLN A 38 -19.59 -0.55 6.09
CA GLN A 38 -18.26 0.06 6.15
C GLN A 38 -17.35 -0.63 7.18
N LYS A 39 -17.89 -1.00 8.34
CA LYS A 39 -17.14 -1.67 9.42
C LYS A 39 -16.67 -3.07 9.04
N PHE A 40 -17.43 -3.78 8.19
CA PHE A 40 -17.03 -5.07 7.61
C PHE A 40 -16.18 -4.94 6.33
N ASP A 41 -15.68 -3.74 6.03
CA ASP A 41 -14.86 -3.45 4.86
C ASP A 41 -15.52 -3.89 3.52
N LEU A 42 -16.85 -3.81 3.43
CA LEU A 42 -17.60 -4.16 2.21
C LEU A 42 -17.71 -2.98 1.25
N CYS A 43 -17.74 -1.76 1.80
CA CYS A 43 -17.78 -0.53 1.05
C CYS A 43 -17.06 0.61 1.75
N PHE A 44 -16.83 1.69 1.01
CA PHE A 44 -16.41 2.97 1.56
C PHE A 44 -17.16 4.11 0.91
N GLU A 45 -17.29 5.21 1.64
CA GLU A 45 -17.81 6.46 1.09
C GLU A 45 -16.76 7.11 0.18
N MET A 46 -17.17 7.52 -1.02
CA MET A 46 -16.28 8.23 -1.92
C MET A 46 -16.15 9.69 -1.49
N PRO A 47 -14.94 10.26 -1.50
CA PRO A 47 -14.76 11.68 -1.22
C PRO A 47 -15.57 12.50 -2.24
N GLN A 48 -16.38 13.42 -1.74
CA GLN A 48 -17.09 14.37 -2.60
C GLN A 48 -16.07 15.29 -3.28
N CYS A 49 -16.32 15.66 -4.53
CA CYS A 49 -15.40 16.49 -5.30
C CYS A 49 -15.21 17.83 -4.59
N GLU A 50 -14.01 18.12 -4.10
CA GLU A 50 -13.71 19.38 -3.39
C GLU A 50 -13.79 20.61 -4.30
N ASP A 51 -13.75 20.41 -5.63
CA ASP A 51 -13.90 21.46 -6.63
C ASP A 51 -15.37 21.81 -6.94
N ALA A 52 -16.33 21.15 -6.26
CA ALA A 52 -17.74 21.51 -6.35
C ALA A 52 -18.00 22.80 -5.55
N ASP A 53 -18.76 23.72 -6.14
CA ASP A 53 -19.15 24.96 -5.50
C ASP A 53 -19.80 24.66 -4.12
N PRO A 54 -19.43 25.33 -3.01
CA PRO A 54 -19.96 25.07 -1.68
C PRO A 54 -21.49 25.09 -1.59
N TYR A 55 -22.17 25.80 -2.49
CA TYR A 55 -23.64 25.78 -2.58
C TYR A 55 -24.20 24.49 -3.23
N THR A 56 -23.38 23.72 -3.95
CA THR A 56 -23.72 22.42 -4.55
C THR A 56 -23.33 21.23 -3.67
N ILE A 57 -22.34 21.37 -2.77
CA ILE A 57 -21.87 20.28 -1.89
C ILE A 57 -22.98 19.83 -0.92
N GLN A 58 -23.85 20.74 -0.47
CA GLN A 58 -24.92 20.40 0.48
C GLN A 58 -26.07 19.58 -0.13
N SER A 59 -26.15 19.45 -1.46
CA SER A 59 -27.26 18.78 -2.14
C SER A 59 -26.90 17.45 -2.80
N VAL A 60 -25.61 17.07 -2.85
CA VAL A 60 -25.20 15.79 -3.45
C VAL A 60 -25.26 14.69 -2.38
N PRO A 61 -26.14 13.69 -2.53
CA PRO A 61 -26.22 12.58 -1.59
C PRO A 61 -24.93 11.75 -1.59
N PRO A 62 -24.56 11.14 -0.45
CA PRO A 62 -23.35 10.36 -0.35
C PRO A 62 -23.41 9.15 -1.30
N VAL A 63 -22.24 8.81 -1.83
CA VAL A 63 -22.05 7.73 -2.78
C VAL A 63 -21.02 6.76 -2.22
N TYR A 64 -21.36 5.49 -2.23
CA TYR A 64 -20.56 4.40 -1.70
C TYR A 64 -20.00 3.56 -2.84
N ARG A 65 -18.76 3.10 -2.69
CA ARG A 65 -18.15 2.13 -3.60
C ARG A 65 -18.05 0.77 -2.93
N PHE A 66 -18.49 -0.27 -3.63
CA PHE A 66 -18.42 -1.68 -3.25
C PHE A 66 -17.42 -2.38 -4.18
N PRO A 67 -16.17 -2.61 -3.76
CA PRO A 67 -15.16 -3.23 -4.61
C PRO A 67 -15.55 -4.61 -5.15
N TRP A 68 -16.33 -5.36 -4.37
CA TRP A 68 -16.89 -6.67 -4.74
C TRP A 68 -17.78 -6.67 -5.99
N LEU A 69 -18.32 -5.51 -6.38
CA LEU A 69 -19.16 -5.35 -7.56
C LEU A 69 -18.36 -4.86 -8.79
N LEU A 70 -17.04 -4.70 -8.67
CA LEU A 70 -16.19 -4.28 -9.79
C LEU A 70 -16.03 -5.43 -10.78
N THR A 71 -16.62 -5.27 -11.95
CA THR A 71 -16.46 -6.20 -13.09
C THR A 71 -15.72 -5.55 -14.25
N ALA A 72 -15.50 -4.23 -14.20
CA ALA A 72 -14.68 -3.54 -15.18
C ALA A 72 -13.27 -4.13 -15.18
N ILE A 73 -12.80 -4.54 -16.35
CA ILE A 73 -11.41 -4.92 -16.60
C ILE A 73 -10.75 -3.71 -17.27
N ALA A 74 -9.70 -3.19 -16.65
CA ALA A 74 -8.88 -2.15 -17.24
C ALA A 74 -7.41 -2.52 -17.09
N THR A 75 -6.67 -2.49 -18.18
CA THR A 75 -5.21 -2.44 -18.14
C THR A 75 -4.83 -0.97 -18.03
N CYS A 76 -4.75 -0.44 -16.82
CA CYS A 76 -4.11 0.85 -16.66
C CYS A 76 -2.60 0.65 -16.80
N MET A 77 -2.03 1.21 -17.86
CA MET A 77 -0.58 1.31 -17.98
C MET A 77 -0.09 2.35 -16.95
N PRO A 78 1.02 2.11 -16.24
CA PRO A 78 1.71 3.16 -15.52
C PRO A 78 1.93 4.34 -16.48
N ARG A 79 1.75 5.57 -15.98
CA ARG A 79 2.08 6.78 -16.74
C ARG A 79 3.51 6.66 -17.24
N GLU A 80 3.77 7.19 -18.44
CA GLU A 80 5.11 7.18 -19.04
C GLU A 80 6.13 7.73 -18.03
N ILE A 81 7.07 6.87 -17.62
CA ILE A 81 8.05 7.17 -16.58
C ILE A 81 8.96 8.25 -17.14
N GLN A 82 8.94 9.43 -16.52
CA GLN A 82 9.84 10.50 -16.92
C GLN A 82 11.30 10.11 -16.63
N PRO A 83 12.30 10.64 -17.34
CA PRO A 83 13.70 10.26 -17.15
C PRO A 83 14.22 10.39 -15.70
N ASP A 84 13.66 11.35 -14.95
CA ASP A 84 13.99 11.66 -13.55
C ASP A 84 13.12 10.93 -12.52
N ASP A 85 12.08 10.24 -12.98
CA ASP A 85 11.19 9.49 -12.11
C ASP A 85 11.82 8.13 -11.73
N VAL A 86 11.46 7.68 -10.55
CA VAL A 86 11.79 6.37 -10.02
C VAL A 86 10.51 5.72 -9.51
N VAL A 87 10.40 4.42 -9.75
CA VAL A 87 9.28 3.61 -9.27
C VAL A 87 9.76 2.77 -8.10
N LEU A 88 9.21 3.03 -6.92
CA LEU A 88 9.31 2.12 -5.80
C LEU A 88 8.27 1.02 -6.00
N MET A 89 8.65 -0.25 -5.93
CA MET A 89 7.72 -1.35 -6.11
C MET A 89 7.98 -2.47 -5.09
N VAL A 90 6.90 -2.87 -4.42
CA VAL A 90 6.87 -3.98 -3.46
C VAL A 90 5.84 -4.99 -3.92
N VAL A 91 6.19 -6.26 -3.81
CA VAL A 91 5.35 -7.38 -4.22
C VAL A 91 5.10 -8.28 -3.01
N PHE A 92 3.83 -8.57 -2.76
CA PHE A 92 3.42 -9.67 -1.89
C PHE A 92 3.12 -10.87 -2.77
N GLN A 93 3.97 -11.89 -2.69
CA GLN A 93 3.79 -13.14 -3.43
C GLN A 93 2.98 -14.09 -2.55
N LEU A 94 1.71 -14.30 -2.87
CA LEU A 94 0.82 -15.24 -2.21
C LEU A 94 1.06 -16.64 -2.79
N GLN A 95 1.34 -17.60 -1.93
CA GLN A 95 1.53 -18.98 -2.35
C GLN A 95 0.17 -19.64 -2.58
N ASN A 96 0.03 -20.36 -3.69
CA ASN A 96 -1.15 -21.13 -4.10
C ASN A 96 -2.35 -20.28 -4.56
N TYR A 97 -2.89 -19.40 -3.70
CA TYR A 97 -4.09 -18.63 -4.01
C TYR A 97 -4.20 -17.34 -3.17
N CYS A 98 -4.99 -16.39 -3.67
CA CYS A 98 -5.50 -15.19 -3.02
C CYS A 98 -6.91 -15.50 -2.51
N PRO A 99 -7.18 -15.39 -1.20
CA PRO A 99 -8.53 -15.59 -0.69
C PRO A 99 -9.52 -14.64 -1.35
N VAL A 100 -10.70 -15.18 -1.66
CA VAL A 100 -11.84 -14.39 -2.13
C VAL A 100 -12.13 -13.28 -1.12
N GLY A 101 -12.16 -12.03 -1.60
CA GLY A 101 -12.40 -10.87 -0.76
C GLY A 101 -11.17 -10.18 -0.22
N LEU A 102 -9.98 -10.80 -0.32
CA LEU A 102 -8.76 -10.20 0.22
C LEU A 102 -8.43 -8.89 -0.52
N PHE A 103 -8.49 -8.90 -1.85
CA PHE A 103 -8.16 -7.71 -2.64
C PHE A 103 -9.22 -6.62 -2.52
N GLU A 104 -10.49 -7.00 -2.44
CA GLU A 104 -11.63 -6.11 -2.23
C GLU A 104 -11.54 -5.43 -0.88
N THR A 105 -11.25 -6.20 0.18
CA THR A 105 -11.03 -5.67 1.53
C THR A 105 -9.82 -4.74 1.57
N LEU A 106 -8.73 -5.11 0.89
CA LEU A 106 -7.57 -4.24 0.74
C LEU A 106 -7.96 -2.93 0.08
N SER A 107 -8.72 -2.98 -1.01
CA SER A 107 -9.22 -1.81 -1.73
C SER A 107 -9.98 -0.83 -0.83
N VAL A 108 -10.83 -1.34 0.06
CA VAL A 108 -11.53 -0.54 1.08
C VAL A 108 -10.52 0.07 2.07
N LYS A 109 -9.63 -0.75 2.63
CA LYS A 109 -8.63 -0.29 3.62
C LYS A 109 -7.67 0.77 3.08
N LEU A 110 -7.39 0.76 1.78
CA LEU A 110 -6.51 1.75 1.16
C LEU A 110 -7.18 3.11 0.94
N ASN A 111 -8.52 3.20 1.00
CA ASN A 111 -9.25 4.45 0.75
C ASN A 111 -8.78 5.60 1.66
N LYS A 112 -8.44 5.31 2.93
CA LYS A 112 -7.95 6.31 3.90
C LYS A 112 -6.63 6.97 3.53
N PHE A 113 -5.86 6.40 2.60
CA PHE A 113 -4.55 6.92 2.19
C PHE A 113 -4.59 7.64 0.83
N ILE A 114 -5.75 7.65 0.18
CA ILE A 114 -5.91 8.00 -1.23
C ILE A 114 -6.82 9.22 -1.36
N LYS A 115 -6.43 10.16 -2.21
CA LYS A 115 -7.23 11.34 -2.53
C LYS A 115 -8.10 11.13 -3.76
N TYR A 116 -7.50 10.60 -4.84
CA TYR A 116 -8.17 10.32 -6.10
C TYR A 116 -7.91 8.87 -6.48
N ARG A 117 -8.90 8.16 -7.01
CA ARG A 117 -8.74 6.76 -7.45
C ARG A 117 -9.62 6.37 -8.61
N LYS A 118 -9.07 5.47 -9.41
CA LYS A 118 -9.75 4.71 -10.45
C LYS A 118 -9.52 3.22 -10.17
N ASP A 119 -10.61 2.49 -10.05
CA ASP A 119 -10.61 1.10 -9.64
C ASP A 119 -11.13 0.22 -10.78
N TRP A 120 -10.60 -1.00 -10.87
CA TRP A 120 -11.08 -2.10 -11.70
C TRP A 120 -10.96 -3.39 -10.89
N GLN A 121 -11.49 -4.51 -11.41
CA GLN A 121 -11.64 -5.77 -10.66
C GLN A 121 -10.38 -6.20 -9.90
N TYR A 122 -9.20 -6.01 -10.49
CA TYR A 122 -7.92 -6.45 -9.93
C TYR A 122 -6.90 -5.32 -9.79
N GLY A 123 -7.33 -4.06 -9.77
CA GLY A 123 -6.39 -2.98 -9.62
C GLY A 123 -6.97 -1.63 -9.24
N ILE A 124 -6.09 -0.81 -8.69
CA ILE A 124 -6.37 0.50 -8.13
C ILE A 124 -5.26 1.42 -8.62
N GLN A 125 -5.60 2.36 -9.50
CA GLN A 125 -4.75 3.50 -9.80
C GLN A 125 -5.19 4.66 -8.92
N ALA A 126 -4.27 5.24 -8.18
CA ALA A 126 -4.60 6.24 -7.17
C ALA A 126 -3.58 7.37 -7.09
N VAL A 127 -4.00 8.48 -6.49
CA VAL A 127 -3.13 9.60 -6.12
C VAL A 127 -3.24 9.81 -4.62
N SER A 128 -2.10 9.76 -3.94
CA SER A 128 -1.97 10.15 -2.54
C SER A 128 -1.27 11.50 -2.42
N VAL A 129 -1.60 12.25 -1.37
CA VAL A 129 -1.07 13.61 -1.14
C VAL A 129 -0.41 13.66 0.24
N VAL A 130 0.85 14.08 0.28
CA VAL A 130 1.59 14.32 1.52
C VAL A 130 2.14 15.75 1.48
N GLY A 131 1.62 16.60 2.36
CA GLY A 131 1.89 18.04 2.30
C GLY A 131 1.43 18.63 0.96
N LYS A 132 2.36 19.21 0.20
CA LYS A 132 2.11 19.76 -1.15
C LYS A 132 2.43 18.79 -2.29
N ASN A 133 2.92 17.59 -1.97
CA ASN A 133 3.38 16.62 -2.96
C ASN A 133 2.29 15.60 -3.28
N LYS A 134 2.12 15.30 -4.57
CA LYS A 134 1.25 14.26 -5.10
C LYS A 134 2.09 13.05 -5.51
N PHE A 135 1.59 11.85 -5.23
CA PHE A 135 2.24 10.58 -5.55
C PHE A 135 1.26 9.69 -6.28
N GLU A 136 1.66 9.21 -7.46
CA GLU A 136 0.88 8.24 -8.23
C GLU A 136 1.16 6.84 -7.70
N LEU A 137 0.08 6.11 -7.45
CA LEU A 137 0.05 4.78 -6.85
C LEU A 137 -0.62 3.82 -7.82
N LEU A 138 -0.08 2.61 -7.90
CA LEU A 138 -0.74 1.49 -8.54
C LEU A 138 -0.68 0.29 -7.60
N VAL A 139 -1.85 -0.26 -7.29
CA VAL A 139 -1.98 -1.52 -6.56
C VAL A 139 -2.71 -2.50 -7.44
N GLN A 140 -2.14 -3.66 -7.71
CA GLN A 140 -2.71 -4.62 -8.67
C GLN A 140 -2.53 -6.05 -8.18
N LEU A 141 -3.57 -6.86 -8.35
CA LEU A 141 -3.50 -8.32 -8.19
C LEU A 141 -3.20 -8.92 -9.57
N GLU A 142 -2.08 -9.63 -9.70
CA GLU A 142 -1.70 -10.33 -10.91
C GLU A 142 -1.66 -11.84 -10.67
N PRO A 143 -2.35 -12.64 -11.52
CA PRO A 143 -2.12 -14.07 -11.53
C PRO A 143 -0.75 -14.39 -12.13
N LYS A 144 -0.01 -15.31 -11.50
CA LYS A 144 1.15 -15.99 -12.07
C LYS A 144 0.88 -17.50 -12.08
N GLU A 145 1.67 -18.25 -12.85
CA GLU A 145 1.44 -19.68 -13.09
C GLU A 145 1.21 -20.55 -11.83
N ARG A 146 1.81 -20.18 -10.68
CA ARG A 146 1.71 -20.95 -9.41
C ARG A 146 1.51 -20.07 -8.17
N SER A 147 1.22 -18.79 -8.36
CA SER A 147 1.11 -17.81 -7.27
C SER A 147 0.29 -16.62 -7.72
N GLU A 148 -0.29 -15.90 -6.78
CA GLU A 148 -0.89 -14.60 -7.07
C GLU A 148 -0.04 -13.51 -6.41
N GLU A 149 0.15 -12.41 -7.11
CA GLU A 149 1.01 -11.32 -6.66
C GLU A 149 0.17 -10.07 -6.45
N ILE A 150 0.26 -9.48 -5.25
CA ILE A 150 -0.21 -8.11 -5.03
C ILE A 150 0.99 -7.19 -5.25
N LEU A 151 0.98 -6.46 -6.34
CA LEU A 151 1.97 -5.45 -6.68
C LEU A 151 1.51 -4.12 -6.11
N ILE A 152 2.42 -3.42 -5.44
CA ILE A 152 2.23 -2.06 -4.94
C ILE A 152 3.37 -1.23 -5.49
N SER A 153 3.06 -0.20 -6.27
CA SER A 153 4.06 0.72 -6.79
C SER A 153 3.71 2.17 -6.53
N VAL A 154 4.76 2.97 -6.28
CA VAL A 154 4.69 4.42 -6.09
C VAL A 154 5.69 5.06 -7.04
N GLN A 155 5.19 5.89 -7.96
CA GLN A 155 6.03 6.71 -8.82
C GLN A 155 6.39 8.02 -8.11
N THR A 156 7.68 8.35 -8.10
CA THR A 156 8.20 9.51 -7.37
C THR A 156 9.48 10.03 -8.00
N GLN A 157 9.88 11.24 -7.61
CA GLN A 157 11.19 11.81 -7.89
C GLN A 157 12.16 11.50 -6.75
N ASN A 158 13.47 11.42 -7.05
CA ASN A 158 14.52 11.17 -6.05
C ASN A 158 14.46 12.12 -4.84
N LYS A 159 14.17 13.40 -5.06
CA LYS A 159 14.06 14.41 -3.98
C LYS A 159 12.88 14.20 -3.03
N LYS A 160 11.90 13.35 -3.39
CA LYS A 160 10.66 13.07 -2.64
C LYS A 160 10.58 11.63 -2.12
N LEU A 161 11.70 10.90 -2.14
CA LEU A 161 11.74 9.48 -1.75
C LEU A 161 11.27 9.25 -0.32
N LYS A 162 11.57 10.16 0.60
CA LYS A 162 11.16 10.04 2.00
C LYS A 162 9.64 10.00 2.14
N GLU A 163 8.94 10.93 1.51
CA GLU A 163 7.48 10.99 1.53
C GLU A 163 6.85 9.82 0.76
N ALA A 164 7.43 9.43 -0.38
CA ALA A 164 6.99 8.25 -1.14
C ALA A 164 7.09 6.96 -0.30
N TRP A 165 8.20 6.77 0.43
CA TRP A 165 8.34 5.67 1.37
C TRP A 165 7.36 5.74 2.53
N GLY A 166 7.02 6.94 2.99
CA GLY A 166 5.96 7.15 3.99
C GLY A 166 4.65 6.52 3.53
N ILE A 167 4.22 6.79 2.30
CA ILE A 167 3.00 6.20 1.72
C ILE A 167 3.17 4.69 1.51
N MET A 168 4.28 4.28 0.89
CA MET A 168 4.56 2.86 0.61
C MET A 168 4.47 2.01 1.88
N VAL A 169 5.03 2.48 2.99
CA VAL A 169 4.96 1.74 4.26
C VAL A 169 3.53 1.67 4.82
N LEU A 170 2.73 2.73 4.70
CA LEU A 170 1.33 2.69 5.14
C LEU A 170 0.55 1.59 4.40
N ILE A 171 0.75 1.48 3.09
CA ILE A 171 0.11 0.45 2.26
C ILE A 171 0.65 -0.95 2.61
N ILE A 172 1.97 -1.10 2.76
CA ILE A 172 2.59 -2.38 3.17
C ILE A 172 2.03 -2.85 4.51
N ASN A 173 1.94 -1.97 5.50
CA ASN A 173 1.43 -2.31 6.82
C ASN A 173 -0.04 -2.70 6.76
N ALA A 174 -0.87 -1.92 6.05
CA ALA A 174 -2.28 -2.28 5.88
C ALA A 174 -2.46 -3.63 5.17
N THR A 175 -1.59 -3.96 4.22
CA THR A 175 -1.59 -5.26 3.53
C THR A 175 -1.18 -6.39 4.45
N LYS A 176 -0.11 -6.21 5.26
CA LYS A 176 0.34 -7.19 6.26
C LYS A 176 -0.73 -7.42 7.34
N GLU A 177 -1.29 -6.35 7.90
CA GLU A 177 -2.36 -6.41 8.90
C GLU A 177 -3.59 -7.16 8.37
N LEU A 178 -3.94 -6.95 7.09
CA LEU A 178 -5.00 -7.71 6.45
C LEU A 178 -4.63 -9.19 6.31
N LEU A 179 -3.44 -9.50 5.78
CA LEU A 179 -2.98 -10.89 5.60
C LEU A 179 -2.95 -11.68 6.93
N GLN A 180 -2.66 -11.03 8.06
CA GLN A 180 -2.73 -11.65 9.38
C GLN A 180 -4.14 -12.14 9.76
N GLN A 181 -5.20 -11.55 9.19
CA GLN A 181 -6.58 -12.00 9.40
C GLN A 181 -6.91 -13.28 8.61
N TRP A 182 -6.02 -13.71 7.72
CA TRP A 182 -6.16 -14.89 6.87
C TRP A 182 -5.07 -15.92 7.22
N PRO A 183 -5.22 -16.69 8.32
CA PRO A 183 -4.15 -17.53 8.89
C PRO A 183 -3.64 -18.66 7.98
N GLY A 184 -4.36 -18.98 6.89
CA GLY A 184 -3.95 -19.98 5.90
C GLY A 184 -3.13 -19.43 4.73
N VAL A 185 -2.98 -18.11 4.62
CA VAL A 185 -2.28 -17.49 3.49
C VAL A 185 -0.79 -17.41 3.76
N LEU A 186 -0.03 -18.22 3.03
CA LEU A 186 1.42 -18.12 3.01
C LEU A 186 1.85 -17.06 2.01
N TYR A 187 2.69 -16.13 2.43
CA TYR A 187 3.21 -15.10 1.54
C TYR A 187 4.67 -14.75 1.82
N CYS A 188 5.33 -14.19 0.81
CA CYS A 188 6.62 -13.53 1.01
C CYS A 188 6.60 -12.14 0.39
N VAL A 189 7.34 -11.21 1.02
CA VAL A 189 7.45 -9.83 0.55
C VAL A 189 8.75 -9.67 -0.22
N ARG A 190 8.69 -9.00 -1.37
CA ARG A 190 9.84 -8.68 -2.22
C ARG A 190 9.87 -7.21 -2.55
N VAL A 191 11.06 -6.62 -2.62
CA VAL A 191 11.26 -5.27 -3.13
C VAL A 191 11.88 -5.38 -4.52
N VAL A 192 11.21 -4.86 -5.54
CA VAL A 192 11.70 -4.91 -6.92
C VAL A 192 12.78 -3.85 -7.10
N CYS A 193 13.88 -4.24 -7.72
CA CYS A 193 15.02 -3.37 -7.97
C CYS A 193 14.63 -2.18 -8.87
N PRO A 194 14.65 -0.92 -8.36
CA PRO A 194 14.23 0.23 -9.16
C PRO A 194 15.16 0.53 -10.32
N HIS A 195 16.44 0.16 -10.20
CA HIS A 195 17.41 0.25 -11.30
C HIS A 195 17.05 -0.70 -12.46
N CYS A 196 16.68 -1.96 -12.15
CA CYS A 196 16.21 -2.89 -13.18
C CYS A 196 14.93 -2.39 -13.86
N LEU A 197 14.01 -1.80 -13.09
CA LEU A 197 12.77 -1.21 -13.63
C LEU A 197 13.08 -0.05 -14.57
N LYS A 198 14.01 0.85 -14.18
CA LYS A 198 14.42 2.00 -15.00
C LYS A 198 15.04 1.57 -16.33
N LEU A 199 15.79 0.48 -16.34
CA LEU A 199 16.43 -0.06 -17.54
C LEU A 199 15.51 -0.97 -18.37
N GLY A 200 14.27 -1.22 -17.93
CA GLY A 200 13.36 -2.12 -18.64
C GLY A 200 13.83 -3.58 -18.70
N VAL A 201 14.57 -4.04 -17.68
CA VAL A 201 15.03 -5.44 -17.62
C VAL A 201 13.81 -6.37 -17.50
N ASP A 202 13.66 -7.31 -18.43
CA ASP A 202 12.52 -8.25 -18.54
C ASP A 202 12.18 -8.93 -17.19
N LYS A 203 13.21 -9.41 -16.47
CA LYS A 203 13.08 -10.02 -15.15
C LYS A 203 13.87 -9.23 -14.12
N PRO A 204 13.29 -8.16 -13.55
CA PRO A 204 13.99 -7.31 -12.62
C PRO A 204 14.36 -8.09 -11.35
N HIS A 205 15.51 -7.76 -10.76
CA HIS A 205 15.90 -8.39 -9.50
C HIS A 205 14.89 -8.06 -8.38
N ARG A 206 14.64 -9.03 -7.50
CA ARG A 206 13.72 -8.91 -6.37
C ARG A 206 14.46 -9.16 -5.07
N PHE A 207 14.75 -8.08 -4.34
CA PHE A 207 15.36 -8.16 -3.01
C PHE A 207 14.38 -8.82 -2.02
N SER A 208 14.93 -9.49 -1.00
CA SER A 208 14.13 -9.99 0.13
C SER A 208 13.43 -8.84 0.85
N GLY A 209 12.17 -9.03 1.28
CA GLY A 209 11.42 -8.05 2.06
C GLY A 209 12.10 -7.63 3.37
N ALA A 210 13.08 -8.39 3.87
CA ALA A 210 13.91 -8.02 5.01
C ALA A 210 14.67 -6.69 4.82
N VAL A 211 14.82 -6.19 3.58
CA VAL A 211 15.38 -4.85 3.33
C VAL A 211 14.48 -3.73 3.83
N LEU A 212 13.16 -3.97 3.96
CA LEU A 212 12.20 -2.99 4.48
C LEU A 212 12.41 -2.69 5.97
N ASP A 213 13.09 -3.60 6.67
CA ASP A 213 13.39 -3.50 8.10
C ASP A 213 14.81 -3.00 8.35
N LYS A 214 15.51 -2.46 7.34
CA LYS A 214 16.88 -1.95 7.46
C LYS A 214 16.91 -0.45 7.20
N THR A 215 17.80 0.25 7.89
CA THR A 215 18.09 1.65 7.58
C THR A 215 18.88 1.75 6.27
N PRO A 216 18.64 2.79 5.46
CA PRO A 216 19.47 3.04 4.28
C PRO A 216 20.93 3.19 4.69
N GLY A 217 21.82 2.36 4.15
CA GLY A 217 23.25 2.39 4.47
C GLY A 217 24.02 1.28 3.75
N GLY A 218 25.33 1.47 3.66
CA GLY A 218 26.21 0.56 2.91
C GLY A 218 26.06 0.70 1.38
N ILE A 219 26.79 -0.16 0.67
CA ILE A 219 26.74 -0.25 -0.79
C ILE A 219 25.70 -1.31 -1.17
N VAL A 220 24.75 -0.93 -2.02
CA VAL A 220 23.77 -1.84 -2.61
C VAL A 220 24.10 -1.99 -4.08
N VAL A 221 24.32 -3.22 -4.53
CA VAL A 221 24.65 -3.51 -5.93
C VAL A 221 23.48 -4.23 -6.59
N CYS A 222 23.15 -3.84 -7.81
CA CYS A 222 22.20 -4.54 -8.66
C CYS A 222 22.76 -5.91 -9.06
N PRO A 223 22.15 -7.06 -8.69
CA PRO A 223 22.69 -8.36 -9.07
C PRO A 223 22.58 -8.69 -10.57
N LYS A 224 21.86 -7.86 -11.35
CA LYS A 224 21.65 -8.05 -12.79
C LYS A 224 22.63 -7.25 -13.63
N THR A 225 22.97 -6.03 -13.20
CA THR A 225 23.84 -5.10 -13.96
C THR A 225 25.19 -4.88 -13.29
N TRP A 226 25.33 -5.25 -12.02
CA TRP A 226 26.49 -4.97 -11.17
C TRP A 226 26.74 -3.49 -10.88
N ASP A 227 25.79 -2.63 -11.25
CA ASP A 227 25.84 -1.21 -10.92
C ASP A 227 25.46 -0.95 -9.46
N GLU A 228 26.08 0.05 -8.87
CA GLU A 228 25.68 0.57 -7.57
C GLU A 228 24.31 1.25 -7.65
N ILE A 229 23.46 0.95 -6.66
CA ILE A 229 22.13 1.53 -6.51
C ILE A 229 22.11 2.33 -5.23
N ASP A 230 21.51 3.52 -5.28
CA ASP A 230 21.20 4.30 -4.09
C ASP A 230 20.38 3.47 -3.08
N PRO A 231 20.89 3.19 -1.86
CA PRO A 231 20.18 2.39 -0.86
C PRO A 231 18.81 2.96 -0.49
N ARG A 232 18.60 4.27 -0.63
CA ARG A 232 17.31 4.94 -0.38
C ARG A 232 16.20 4.47 -1.32
N LEU A 233 16.53 3.79 -2.41
CA LEU A 233 15.57 3.24 -3.36
C LEU A 233 14.99 1.90 -2.93
N ILE A 234 15.61 1.19 -1.99
CA ILE A 234 15.13 -0.12 -1.51
C ILE A 234 14.85 -0.15 0.00
N HIS A 235 15.37 0.82 0.75
CA HIS A 235 15.17 0.95 2.18
C HIS A 235 14.23 2.12 2.51
N PRO A 236 13.19 1.90 3.33
CA PRO A 236 12.38 2.98 3.85
C PRO A 236 13.21 4.00 4.61
N HIS A 237 12.91 5.28 4.42
CA HIS A 237 13.45 6.34 5.26
C HIS A 237 12.75 6.33 6.64
N THR A 238 13.14 5.40 7.50
CA THR A 238 12.75 5.38 8.92
C THR A 238 13.76 6.09 9.79
N THR A 239 13.28 6.85 10.78
CA THR A 239 14.17 7.30 11.86
C THR A 239 14.60 6.10 12.72
N PRO A 240 15.75 6.15 13.41
CA PRO A 240 16.21 5.07 14.30
C PRO A 240 15.17 4.66 15.36
N ALA A 241 14.41 5.63 15.89
CA ALA A 241 13.33 5.37 16.84
C ALA A 241 12.14 4.60 16.21
N GLN A 242 11.74 4.98 14.98
CA GLN A 242 10.71 4.25 14.24
C GLN A 242 11.17 2.84 13.89
N TRP A 243 12.46 2.67 13.61
CA TRP A 243 13.07 1.38 13.35
C TRP A 243 13.05 0.46 14.59
N GLN A 244 13.47 0.96 15.75
CA GLN A 244 13.42 0.20 17.00
C GLN A 244 11.99 -0.24 17.33
N GLN A 245 11.00 0.62 17.11
CA GLN A 245 9.60 0.28 17.36
C GLN A 245 9.03 -0.74 16.36
N ARG A 246 9.47 -0.72 15.09
CA ARG A 246 9.13 -1.76 14.11
C ARG A 246 9.77 -3.10 14.46
N ARG A 247 11.05 -3.08 14.84
CA ARG A 247 11.78 -4.29 15.26
C ARG A 247 11.15 -4.92 16.50
N LYS A 248 10.76 -4.10 17.49
CA LYS A 248 10.04 -4.57 18.68
C LYS A 248 8.72 -5.25 18.32
N ARG A 249 7.91 -4.64 17.45
CA ARG A 249 6.66 -5.24 16.95
C ARG A 249 6.88 -6.55 16.19
N ALA A 250 7.85 -6.59 15.28
CA ALA A 250 8.16 -7.81 14.51
C ALA A 250 8.63 -8.97 15.41
N LEU A 251 9.33 -8.65 16.50
CA LEU A 251 9.78 -9.62 17.50
C LEU A 251 8.63 -10.14 18.37
N GLU A 252 7.72 -9.25 18.80
CA GLU A 252 6.48 -9.59 19.51
C GLU A 252 5.57 -10.47 18.63
N GLU A 253 5.42 -10.15 17.35
CA GLU A 253 4.65 -10.93 16.37
C GLU A 253 5.27 -12.31 16.07
N CYS A 254 6.59 -12.47 16.19
CA CYS A 254 7.29 -13.75 16.01
C CYS A 254 7.41 -14.58 17.31
N GLY A 255 6.87 -14.10 18.44
CA GLY A 255 7.01 -14.76 19.74
C GLY A 255 8.46 -14.84 20.24
N LYS A 256 9.37 -14.00 19.73
CA LYS A 256 10.78 -13.98 20.11
C LYS A 256 11.07 -12.71 20.90
N SER A 257 11.43 -12.84 22.18
CA SER A 257 11.91 -11.69 22.97
C SER A 257 13.12 -11.03 22.30
N PRO A 258 13.23 -9.69 22.30
CA PRO A 258 14.45 -9.02 21.90
C PRO A 258 15.60 -9.49 22.79
N ALA A 259 16.66 -10.01 22.17
CA ALA A 259 17.92 -10.24 22.85
C ALA A 259 18.44 -8.91 23.43
N PRO A 260 19.03 -8.89 24.64
CA PRO A 260 19.59 -7.68 25.22
C PRO A 260 20.61 -7.06 24.27
N GLU A 261 20.50 -5.75 24.04
CA GLU A 261 21.49 -4.97 23.30
C GLU A 261 22.86 -5.13 23.97
N GLU A 262 23.81 -5.75 23.26
CA GLU A 262 25.22 -5.53 23.54
C GLU A 262 25.50 -4.06 23.28
N ILE A 263 25.58 -3.31 24.39
CA ILE A 263 26.09 -1.96 24.45
C ILE A 263 27.41 -1.93 23.68
N MET A 264 27.41 -1.31 22.50
CA MET A 264 28.62 -0.87 21.84
C MET A 264 29.25 0.20 22.73
N MET A 265 30.06 -0.24 23.70
CA MET A 265 31.05 0.62 24.32
C MET A 265 32.01 1.04 23.19
N GLU A 266 31.94 2.33 22.85
CA GLU A 266 33.05 3.07 22.26
C GLU A 266 34.34 2.66 22.97
N LYS A 267 35.19 1.88 22.29
CA LYS A 267 36.56 1.67 22.72
C LYS A 267 37.29 3.00 22.52
N GLN A 268 37.34 3.81 23.57
CA GLN A 268 38.32 4.89 23.66
C GLN A 268 39.74 4.29 23.49
N PRO A 269 40.60 4.91 22.67
CA PRO A 269 41.98 4.46 22.55
C PRO A 269 42.73 4.80 23.85
N ARG A 270 43.21 3.75 24.54
CA ARG A 270 44.19 3.90 25.63
C ARG A 270 45.52 4.35 25.03
N TYR A 271 45.80 5.64 25.07
CA TYR A 271 47.17 6.13 24.98
C TYR A 271 47.90 5.74 26.28
N SER A 272 48.82 4.79 26.19
CA SER A 272 49.81 4.54 27.23
C SER A 272 50.88 5.63 27.17
N ALA A 273 50.90 6.53 28.14
CA ALA A 273 52.10 7.30 28.44
C ALA A 273 53.17 6.33 28.96
N LYS A 274 54.26 6.17 28.22
CA LYS A 274 55.52 5.64 28.74
C LYS A 274 56.41 6.82 29.07
N THR A 275 56.59 7.06 30.36
CA THR A 275 57.69 7.84 30.93
C THR A 275 58.99 7.05 30.81
N TRP A 276 60.02 7.69 30.24
CA TRP A 276 61.41 7.65 30.68
C TRP A 276 61.94 9.07 30.53
#